data_AF-A0A7X2ZXQ8-F1
#
_entry.id   AF-A0A7X2ZXQ8-F1
#
_cell.length_a   1.000
_cell.length_b   1.000
_cell.length_c   1.000
_cell.angle_alpha   90.00
_cell.angle_beta   90.00
_cell.angle_gamma   90.00
#
_symmetry.space_group_name_H-M   'P 1'
#
loop_
_entity.id
_entity.type
_entity.pdbx_description
1 polymer ?
#
loop_
_entity_poly.entity_id
_entity_poly.type
_entity_poly.pdbx_seq_one_letter_code
_entity_poly.pdbx_strand_id
1 'polypeptide(L)'
;MNKNIVYIGIAVVVGLFSGWLIFGNIPNNGEAKAGVQVSPEEHDHSGERADEMWTCSMHPQIMRSEPGDCPICGMDLIPAEVGANGLLADQFALSENAMALANIETIVVGESNNTLEGGVVLSGKIEINGDKTAIQPAHFDGRIEKLYITSLGEKVRKGQAIAKVYSPELVAAQQELITAYKLKESQPQLYKAVQAKFKNWKVHGPELDEVVKTGKAKASFTIYSHVSGVVTEIAVSDGAHIMDGKAIFKVSNLNTVWADFDVYENQISQFKKGEQIQVTTNAYPNKVFNAKVSYIDPILNAQTRTVTLRAVLDNKDEIFKPGMFVKGKIGADTMDVESETTIPASAVLWTGKRSLVYVKSDLDKPIFEMREVTIGNRNGESVTIISGLDKGEKIVTNGTFTVDAAAQLQGKKSMMNRKSNKEEVRTNEIEIKVSEAFQNGFQNVVQPYLDMKDAFVASDAGQVSRSAKLTEEQFKNLNTTDSEKAYVAEILKLLNAIHENKIIEDQRTHFVVLNEILVPMAKNIPLSKNLFVQKCPMANSNKGAFWLSEEKEIRNPYYGQEMISCGSIIDDLK
;
A
#
# COMPACT_ATOMS: atom_id res chain seq x y z
N MET A 1 20.51 51.99 -69.18
CA MET A 1 19.78 50.86 -68.54
C MET A 1 19.88 51.01 -67.04
N ASN A 2 18.77 51.28 -66.35
CA ASN A 2 18.76 51.51 -64.91
C ASN A 2 19.17 50.24 -64.16
N LYS A 3 20.26 50.30 -63.39
CA LYS A 3 20.80 49.17 -62.61
C LYS A 3 19.75 48.53 -61.68
N ASN A 4 18.74 49.28 -61.27
CA ASN A 4 17.65 48.79 -60.40
C ASN A 4 16.72 47.79 -61.10
N ILE A 5 16.56 47.83 -62.42
CA ILE A 5 15.69 46.89 -63.16
C ILE A 5 16.33 45.50 -63.21
N VAL A 6 17.66 45.43 -63.27
CA VAL A 6 18.42 44.16 -63.29
C VAL A 6 18.36 43.48 -61.92
N TYR A 7 18.47 44.23 -60.81
CA TYR A 7 18.35 43.67 -59.47
C TYR A 7 16.94 43.18 -59.13
N ILE A 8 15.89 43.86 -59.62
CA ILE A 8 14.50 43.40 -59.46
C ILE A 8 14.27 42.11 -60.26
N GLY A 9 14.81 42.01 -61.49
CA GLY A 9 14.72 40.80 -62.30
C GLY A 9 15.38 39.59 -61.62
N ILE A 10 16.56 39.77 -61.02
CA ILE A 10 17.28 38.71 -60.32
C ILE A 10 16.52 38.28 -59.04
N ALA A 11 15.98 39.24 -58.28
CA ALA A 11 15.21 38.94 -57.06
C ALA A 11 13.91 38.15 -57.36
N VAL A 12 13.23 38.45 -58.47
CA VAL A 12 12.02 37.72 -58.90
C VAL A 12 12.35 36.29 -59.32
N VAL A 13 13.46 36.08 -60.04
CA VAL A 13 13.88 34.73 -60.46
C VAL A 13 14.32 33.88 -59.26
N VAL A 14 15.06 34.45 -58.31
CA VAL A 14 15.45 33.74 -57.09
C VAL A 14 14.24 33.45 -56.20
N GLY A 15 13.27 34.36 -56.12
CA GLY A 15 12.02 34.17 -55.39
C GLY A 15 11.13 33.06 -55.99
N LEU A 16 10.99 33.02 -57.31
CA LEU A 16 10.24 31.96 -58.02
C LEU A 16 10.92 30.59 -57.88
N PHE A 17 12.24 30.54 -57.95
CA PHE A 17 12.99 29.29 -57.80
C PHE A 17 12.92 28.75 -56.35
N SER A 18 13.00 29.64 -55.36
CA SER A 18 12.86 29.27 -53.94
C SER A 18 11.44 28.86 -53.58
N GLY A 19 10.43 29.50 -54.19
CA GLY A 19 9.01 29.13 -54.01
C GLY A 19 8.67 27.75 -54.59
N TRP A 20 9.24 27.42 -55.76
CA TRP A 20 9.06 26.10 -56.37
C TRP A 20 9.72 24.97 -55.57
N LEU A 21 10.88 25.22 -54.96
CA LEU A 21 11.58 24.24 -54.12
C LEU A 21 10.85 23.92 -52.81
N ILE A 22 10.10 24.89 -52.26
CA ILE A 22 9.39 24.73 -50.97
C ILE A 22 7.98 24.16 -51.15
N PHE A 23 7.29 24.48 -52.25
CA PHE A 23 5.89 24.09 -52.47
C PHE A 23 5.66 23.08 -53.61
N GLY A 24 6.70 22.70 -54.36
CA GLY A 24 6.58 21.91 -55.59
C GLY A 24 6.37 20.40 -55.43
N ASN A 25 6.29 19.86 -54.21
CA ASN A 25 6.27 18.40 -54.00
C ASN A 25 5.13 17.90 -53.10
N ILE A 26 3.90 18.33 -53.40
CA ILE A 26 2.67 17.73 -52.86
C ILE A 26 1.85 17.19 -54.04
N PRO A 27 1.69 15.86 -54.19
CA PRO A 27 0.69 15.30 -55.10
C PRO A 27 -0.69 15.38 -54.44
N ASN A 28 -1.53 16.30 -54.91
CA ASN A 28 -2.97 16.30 -54.67
C ASN A 28 -3.64 15.54 -55.80
N ASN A 29 -4.48 14.54 -55.50
CA ASN A 29 -5.51 14.08 -56.42
C ASN A 29 -6.79 13.66 -55.68
N GLY A 30 -7.83 14.47 -55.90
CA GLY A 30 -9.26 14.24 -55.73
C GLY A 30 -9.96 15.47 -56.33
N GLU A 31 -11.00 15.45 -57.17
CA GLU A 31 -11.97 14.41 -57.54
C GLU A 31 -12.68 14.75 -58.89
N ALA A 32 -13.34 13.73 -59.46
CA ALA A 32 -14.65 13.73 -60.16
C ALA A 32 -14.82 14.29 -61.60
N LYS A 33 -15.20 13.46 -62.60
CA LYS A 33 -16.59 13.00 -62.90
C LYS A 33 -16.72 12.16 -64.19
N ALA A 34 -17.66 11.21 -64.12
CA ALA A 34 -18.57 10.66 -65.14
C ALA A 34 -18.08 9.66 -66.21
N GLY A 35 -18.65 8.45 -66.15
CA GLY A 35 -18.69 7.46 -67.24
C GLY A 35 -19.17 6.09 -66.76
N VAL A 36 -20.46 5.79 -66.95
CA VAL A 36 -21.09 4.48 -66.69
C VAL A 36 -20.67 3.48 -67.77
N GLN A 37 -20.16 2.29 -67.41
CA GLN A 37 -20.38 1.00 -68.10
C GLN A 37 -20.15 -0.18 -67.13
N VAL A 38 -20.87 -1.29 -67.36
CA VAL A 38 -21.07 -2.45 -66.50
C VAL A 38 -20.40 -3.70 -67.10
N SER A 39 -19.89 -4.58 -66.20
CA SER A 39 -19.48 -6.01 -66.36
C SER A 39 -18.11 -6.36 -66.93
N PRO A 40 -17.56 -7.58 -66.65
CA PRO A 40 -17.49 -8.32 -65.38
C PRO A 40 -16.05 -8.84 -65.08
N GLU A 41 -15.88 -9.46 -63.91
CA GLU A 41 -14.75 -10.22 -63.36
C GLU A 41 -13.63 -10.71 -64.31
N GLU A 42 -12.38 -10.45 -63.91
CA GLU A 42 -11.23 -11.28 -64.28
C GLU A 42 -10.26 -11.36 -63.09
N HIS A 43 -10.25 -12.51 -62.41
CA HIS A 43 -9.30 -12.86 -61.35
C HIS A 43 -8.02 -13.39 -62.00
N ASP A 44 -6.92 -12.65 -61.90
CA ASP A 44 -5.57 -13.18 -62.15
C ASP A 44 -4.94 -13.59 -60.81
N HIS A 45 -4.87 -14.90 -60.59
CA HIS A 45 -4.13 -15.50 -59.49
C HIS A 45 -2.69 -15.77 -59.94
N SER A 46 -1.79 -14.82 -59.69
CA SER A 46 -0.35 -15.12 -59.72
C SER A 46 0.43 -14.31 -58.69
N GLY A 47 0.76 -14.98 -57.58
CA GLY A 47 1.73 -14.49 -56.60
C GLY A 47 1.33 -14.83 -55.16
N GLU A 48 1.74 -16.02 -54.70
CA GLU A 48 1.82 -16.33 -53.28
C GLU A 48 2.57 -15.20 -52.54
N ARG A 49 1.85 -14.44 -51.71
CA ARG A 49 2.41 -13.60 -50.66
C ARG A 49 1.86 -14.09 -49.33
N ALA A 50 2.77 -14.14 -48.36
CA ALA A 50 2.57 -14.62 -47.00
C ALA A 50 1.28 -14.09 -46.34
N ASP A 51 0.71 -14.90 -45.45
CA ASP A 51 -0.49 -14.64 -44.62
C ASP A 51 -0.59 -13.18 -44.09
N GLU A 52 -1.07 -12.26 -44.92
CA GLU A 52 -1.40 -10.90 -44.53
C GLU A 52 -2.81 -10.92 -43.95
N MET A 53 -2.90 -10.90 -42.62
CA MET A 53 -4.16 -10.75 -41.91
C MET A 53 -4.53 -9.26 -41.81
N TRP A 54 -5.82 -8.94 -41.92
CA TRP A 54 -6.36 -7.60 -41.93
C TRP A 54 -7.27 -7.37 -40.73
N THR A 55 -7.16 -6.20 -40.08
CA THR A 55 -7.87 -5.86 -38.84
C THR A 55 -8.53 -4.48 -38.89
N CYS A 56 -9.57 -4.26 -38.08
CA CYS A 56 -10.26 -2.98 -38.00
C CYS A 56 -9.69 -2.13 -36.85
N SER A 57 -9.32 -0.88 -37.13
CA SER A 57 -8.79 0.07 -36.12
C SER A 57 -9.68 0.27 -34.89
N MET A 58 -11.00 0.10 -35.03
CA MET A 58 -11.97 0.19 -33.93
C MET A 58 -12.38 -1.16 -33.35
N HIS A 59 -12.23 -2.24 -34.11
CA HIS A 59 -12.60 -3.60 -33.69
C HIS A 59 -11.44 -4.56 -33.98
N PRO A 60 -10.33 -4.50 -33.21
CA PRO A 60 -9.13 -5.29 -33.47
C PRO A 60 -9.35 -6.81 -33.40
N GLN A 61 -10.49 -7.22 -32.84
CA GLN A 61 -10.94 -8.61 -32.74
C GLN A 61 -11.38 -9.20 -34.09
N ILE A 62 -11.69 -8.36 -35.09
CA ILE A 62 -11.99 -8.80 -36.44
C ILE A 62 -10.66 -8.99 -37.18
N MET A 63 -10.35 -10.25 -37.51
CA MET A 63 -9.17 -10.64 -38.28
C MET A 63 -9.64 -11.38 -39.53
N ARG A 64 -9.29 -10.88 -40.71
CA ARG A 64 -9.63 -11.52 -41.99
C ARG A 64 -8.38 -11.78 -42.81
N SER A 65 -8.40 -12.81 -43.64
CA SER A 65 -7.31 -13.15 -44.57
C SER A 65 -7.29 -12.27 -45.83
N GLU A 66 -8.25 -11.36 -45.97
CA GLU A 66 -8.43 -10.50 -47.13
C GLU A 66 -8.83 -9.07 -46.70
N PRO A 67 -8.43 -8.05 -47.48
CA PRO A 67 -8.90 -6.68 -47.29
C PRO A 67 -10.41 -6.58 -47.55
N GLY A 68 -11.09 -5.71 -46.80
CA GLY A 68 -12.53 -5.49 -46.94
C GLY A 68 -13.08 -4.64 -45.79
N ASP A 69 -14.40 -4.55 -45.68
CA ASP A 69 -15.06 -3.76 -44.64
C ASP A 69 -15.24 -4.55 -43.33
N CYS A 70 -15.07 -3.86 -42.20
CA CYS A 70 -15.40 -4.42 -40.90
C CYS A 70 -16.92 -4.69 -40.80
N PRO A 71 -17.36 -5.93 -40.48
CA PRO A 71 -18.79 -6.27 -40.40
C PRO A 71 -19.52 -5.63 -39.22
N ILE A 72 -18.79 -5.02 -38.28
CA ILE A 72 -19.38 -4.34 -37.11
C ILE A 72 -19.60 -2.85 -37.38
N CYS A 73 -18.60 -2.16 -37.96
CA CYS A 73 -18.63 -0.70 -38.10
C CYS A 73 -18.50 -0.18 -39.53
N GLY A 74 -18.34 -1.06 -40.52
CA GLY A 74 -18.30 -0.70 -41.94
C GLY A 74 -17.10 0.15 -42.36
N MET A 75 -16.00 0.14 -41.59
CA MET A 75 -14.76 0.81 -41.95
C MET A 75 -13.78 -0.18 -42.59
N ASP A 76 -12.94 0.31 -43.50
CA ASP A 76 -11.89 -0.47 -44.17
C ASP A 76 -10.99 -1.18 -43.16
N LEU A 77 -10.75 -2.47 -43.39
CA LEU A 77 -9.74 -3.24 -42.68
C LEU A 77 -8.35 -2.80 -43.15
N ILE A 78 -7.42 -2.69 -42.20
CA ILE A 78 -6.02 -2.32 -42.42
C ILE A 78 -5.12 -3.54 -42.21
N PRO A 79 -3.94 -3.63 -42.84
CA PRO A 79 -3.02 -4.75 -42.65
C PRO A 79 -2.62 -4.85 -41.17
N ALA A 80 -2.79 -6.02 -40.57
CA ALA A 80 -2.32 -6.29 -39.22
C ALA A 80 -0.80 -6.50 -39.27
N GLU A 81 -0.03 -5.65 -38.56
CA GLU A 81 1.41 -5.87 -38.41
C GLU A 81 1.65 -7.17 -37.63
N VAL A 82 1.96 -8.26 -38.35
CA VAL A 82 2.39 -9.52 -37.73
C VAL A 82 3.84 -9.38 -37.30
N GLY A 83 4.05 -8.69 -36.18
CA GLY A 83 5.32 -8.61 -35.49
C GLY A 83 5.62 -9.91 -34.74
N ALA A 84 6.65 -10.63 -35.22
CA ALA A 84 7.46 -11.64 -34.53
C ALA A 84 6.97 -13.10 -34.54
N ASN A 85 7.41 -13.83 -35.57
CA ASN A 85 7.70 -15.26 -35.47
C ASN A 85 8.68 -15.50 -34.31
N GLY A 86 8.27 -16.33 -33.33
CA GLY A 86 9.13 -16.79 -32.24
C GLY A 86 8.78 -16.31 -30.82
N LEU A 87 7.74 -15.49 -30.64
CA LEU A 87 7.29 -15.09 -29.29
C LEU A 87 6.49 -16.21 -28.60
N LEU A 88 6.69 -16.36 -27.29
CA LEU A 88 5.86 -17.23 -26.45
C LEU A 88 4.42 -16.71 -26.38
N ALA A 89 3.47 -17.59 -26.05
CA ALA A 89 2.02 -17.30 -26.12
C ALA A 89 1.59 -16.05 -25.33
N ASP A 90 2.28 -15.74 -24.23
CA ASP A 90 1.99 -14.64 -23.31
C ASP A 90 2.91 -13.42 -23.50
N GLN A 91 3.80 -13.45 -24.49
CA GLN A 91 4.69 -12.34 -24.82
C GLN A 91 4.13 -11.49 -25.96
N PHE A 92 4.47 -10.20 -25.92
CA PHE A 92 4.21 -9.25 -26.99
C PHE A 92 5.38 -8.28 -27.16
N ALA A 93 5.51 -7.76 -28.37
CA ALA A 93 6.51 -6.75 -28.70
C ALA A 93 5.87 -5.37 -28.86
N LEU A 94 6.59 -4.34 -28.43
CA LEU A 94 6.31 -2.94 -28.77
C LEU A 94 7.33 -2.46 -29.82
N SER A 95 7.02 -1.43 -30.59
CA SER A 95 8.04 -0.79 -31.43
C SER A 95 8.94 0.11 -30.57
N GLU A 96 10.19 0.33 -30.99
CA GLU A 96 11.10 1.26 -30.29
C GLU A 96 10.52 2.69 -30.24
N ASN A 97 9.81 3.10 -31.28
CA ASN A 97 9.10 4.38 -31.32
C ASN A 97 7.95 4.42 -30.30
N ALA A 98 7.18 3.33 -30.15
CA ALA A 98 6.13 3.25 -29.15
C ALA A 98 6.70 3.31 -27.72
N MET A 99 7.85 2.65 -27.49
CA MET A 99 8.58 2.73 -26.22
C MET A 99 8.98 4.16 -25.87
N ALA A 100 9.55 4.89 -26.84
CA ALA A 100 9.99 6.27 -26.65
C ALA A 100 8.81 7.24 -26.45
N LEU A 101 7.75 7.13 -27.27
CA LEU A 101 6.57 7.99 -27.18
C LEU A 101 5.79 7.79 -25.88
N ALA A 102 5.73 6.56 -25.37
CA ALA A 102 5.07 6.23 -24.12
C ALA A 102 5.95 6.45 -22.88
N ASN A 103 7.19 6.94 -23.07
CA ASN A 103 8.19 7.13 -22.01
C ASN A 103 8.33 5.91 -21.08
N ILE A 104 8.41 4.72 -21.67
CA ILE A 104 8.46 3.46 -20.92
C ILE A 104 9.88 3.27 -20.38
N GLU A 105 10.01 3.17 -19.06
CA GLU A 105 11.27 2.94 -18.37
C GLU A 105 11.28 1.57 -17.70
N THR A 106 12.46 0.95 -17.63
CA THR A 106 12.65 -0.35 -16.98
C THR A 106 13.79 -0.33 -15.98
N ILE A 107 13.65 -1.06 -14.88
CA ILE A 107 14.71 -1.26 -13.87
C ILE A 107 15.05 -2.75 -13.74
N VAL A 108 16.27 -3.06 -13.33
CA VAL A 108 16.69 -4.41 -12.96
C VAL A 108 16.27 -4.70 -11.51
N VAL A 109 15.58 -5.82 -11.32
CA VAL A 109 15.07 -6.29 -10.04
C VAL A 109 16.24 -6.65 -9.10
N GLY A 110 16.27 -6.03 -7.93
CA GLY A 110 17.33 -6.22 -6.92
C GLY A 110 18.51 -5.24 -7.04
N GLU A 111 18.58 -4.44 -8.10
CA GLU A 111 19.59 -3.38 -8.27
C GLU A 111 19.04 -2.04 -7.74
N SER A 112 18.66 -2.02 -6.47
CA SER A 112 18.22 -0.80 -5.81
C SER A 112 19.41 -0.18 -5.07
N ASN A 113 20.00 0.87 -5.65
CA ASN A 113 20.91 1.78 -4.97
C ASN A 113 20.19 2.69 -3.95
N ASN A 114 18.90 2.49 -3.69
CA ASN A 114 18.27 3.08 -2.52
C ASN A 114 18.71 2.30 -1.29
N THR A 115 19.77 2.78 -0.64
CA THR A 115 19.89 2.67 0.82
C THR A 115 18.51 2.95 1.38
N LEU A 116 17.86 1.91 1.90
CA LEU A 116 16.50 1.96 2.41
C LEU A 116 16.37 3.17 3.33
N GLU A 117 15.66 4.21 2.88
CA GLU A 117 15.12 5.23 3.78
C GLU A 117 13.97 4.66 4.64
N GLY A 118 13.85 3.34 4.74
CA GLY A 118 12.97 2.61 5.63
C GLY A 118 13.42 2.76 7.08
N GLY A 119 13.16 3.93 7.65
CA GLY A 119 13.28 4.15 9.09
C GLY A 119 12.03 4.81 9.61
N VAL A 120 11.56 4.38 10.78
CA VAL A 120 10.46 5.06 11.47
C VAL A 120 11.01 6.36 12.05
N VAL A 121 10.39 7.48 11.66
CA VAL A 121 10.71 8.79 12.20
C VAL A 121 9.78 9.07 13.38
N LEU A 122 10.39 9.24 14.55
CA LEU A 122 9.74 9.58 15.79
C LEU A 122 9.94 11.08 16.08
N SER A 123 8.92 11.72 16.62
CA SER A 123 9.01 13.08 17.14
C SER A 123 9.17 13.05 18.65
N GLY A 124 9.92 13.98 19.20
CA GLY A 124 10.19 14.00 20.63
C GLY A 124 10.75 15.33 21.11
N LYS A 125 11.19 15.34 22.36
CA LYS A 125 11.82 16.49 23.01
C LYS A 125 12.98 16.08 23.90
N ILE A 126 13.91 17.01 24.10
CA ILE A 126 14.96 16.87 25.10
C ILE A 126 14.37 17.17 26.49
N GLU A 127 14.57 16.26 27.41
CA GLU A 127 14.18 16.35 28.81
C GLU A 127 15.40 16.33 29.72
N ILE A 128 15.23 16.85 30.93
CA ILE A 128 16.24 16.80 31.97
C ILE A 128 16.43 15.34 32.39
N ASN A 129 17.69 14.91 32.56
CA ASN A 129 17.98 13.59 33.12
C ASN A 129 17.60 13.56 34.61
N GLY A 130 16.46 12.95 34.91
CA GLY A 130 15.93 12.82 36.27
C GLY A 130 16.88 12.06 37.22
N ASP A 131 17.61 11.07 36.72
CA ASP A 131 18.56 10.26 37.51
C ASP A 131 19.79 11.07 37.95
N LYS A 132 20.03 12.23 37.32
CA LYS A 132 21.13 13.14 37.61
C LYS A 132 20.65 14.45 38.22
N THR A 133 19.46 14.44 38.81
CA THR A 133 18.88 15.58 39.52
C THR A 133 19.09 15.43 41.02
N ALA A 134 19.41 16.52 41.70
CA ALA A 134 19.60 16.57 43.15
C ALA A 134 18.83 17.76 43.74
N ILE A 135 18.32 17.58 44.95
CA ILE A 135 17.58 18.61 45.68
C ILE A 135 18.49 19.19 46.76
N GLN A 136 18.48 20.51 46.91
CA GLN A 136 19.04 21.20 48.06
C GLN A 136 17.91 21.43 49.08
N PRO A 137 17.71 20.53 50.06
CA PRO A 137 16.81 20.81 51.17
C PRO A 137 17.41 21.86 52.12
N ALA A 138 16.53 22.51 52.86
CA ALA A 138 16.86 23.13 54.13
C ALA A 138 17.09 22.03 55.18
N HIS A 139 18.04 22.27 56.08
CA HIS A 139 18.38 21.34 57.17
C HIS A 139 17.93 21.84 58.55
N PHE A 140 17.28 22.98 58.60
CA PHE A 140 16.82 23.66 59.81
C PHE A 140 15.79 24.73 59.42
N ASP A 141 14.99 25.15 60.40
CA ASP A 141 13.97 26.17 60.21
C ASP A 141 14.57 27.58 60.27
N GLY A 142 14.10 28.48 59.40
CA GLY A 142 14.63 29.84 59.37
C GLY A 142 13.98 30.75 58.34
N ARG A 143 14.34 32.03 58.34
CA ARG A 143 13.91 33.01 57.33
C ARG A 143 15.07 33.38 56.43
N ILE A 144 14.88 33.31 55.12
CA ILE A 144 15.86 33.76 54.13
C ILE A 144 15.94 35.29 54.19
N GLU A 145 17.09 35.81 54.59
CA GLU A 145 17.38 37.24 54.53
C GLU A 145 17.82 37.65 53.12
N LYS A 146 18.58 36.77 52.46
CA LYS A 146 19.09 37.00 51.12
C LYS A 146 19.39 35.68 50.41
N LEU A 147 18.90 35.52 49.20
CA LEU A 147 19.19 34.41 48.30
C LEU A 147 20.25 34.86 47.29
N TYR A 148 21.32 34.08 47.17
CA TYR A 148 22.39 34.38 46.22
C TYR A 148 22.09 33.80 44.83
N ILE A 149 21.32 32.72 44.76
CA ILE A 149 20.93 32.04 43.52
C ILE A 149 19.53 32.49 43.11
N THR A 150 19.45 33.36 42.11
CA THR A 150 18.19 34.04 41.76
C THR A 150 17.63 33.62 40.40
N SER A 151 18.39 32.89 39.59
CA SER A 151 18.03 32.61 38.20
C SER A 151 18.06 31.11 37.88
N LEU A 152 17.04 30.65 37.14
CA LEU A 152 17.04 29.33 36.53
C LEU A 152 18.16 29.26 35.48
N GLY A 153 18.83 28.11 35.39
CA GLY A 153 19.98 27.92 34.50
C GLY A 153 21.34 28.31 35.10
N GLU A 154 21.38 28.90 36.31
CA GLU A 154 22.64 29.21 36.98
C GLU A 154 23.38 27.92 37.41
N LYS A 155 24.72 27.88 37.24
CA LYS A 155 25.56 26.76 37.68
C LYS A 155 25.92 26.92 39.15
N VAL A 156 25.58 25.93 39.97
CA VAL A 156 25.90 25.86 41.39
C VAL A 156 26.95 24.77 41.63
N ARG A 157 27.98 25.10 42.42
CA ARG A 157 29.01 24.15 42.87
C ARG A 157 28.80 23.79 44.34
N LYS A 158 29.19 22.57 44.70
CA LYS A 158 29.22 22.15 46.10
C LYS A 158 30.16 23.07 46.89
N GLY A 159 29.69 23.63 48.00
CA GLY A 159 30.39 24.60 48.82
C GLY A 159 30.21 26.06 48.40
N GLN A 160 29.40 26.36 47.38
CA GLN A 160 29.04 27.74 47.01
C GLN A 160 28.01 28.30 47.99
N ALA A 161 28.12 29.58 48.35
CA ALA A 161 27.12 30.25 49.18
C ALA A 161 25.79 30.36 48.42
N ILE A 162 24.69 29.94 49.04
CA ILE A 162 23.37 29.89 48.39
C ILE A 162 22.36 30.85 49.00
N ALA A 163 22.37 31.02 50.32
CA ALA A 163 21.52 31.99 50.99
C ALA A 163 22.12 32.42 52.32
N LYS A 164 21.66 33.56 52.81
CA LYS A 164 21.84 34.03 54.17
C LYS A 164 20.53 33.86 54.92
N VAL A 165 20.56 33.12 56.02
CA VAL A 165 19.36 32.70 56.76
C VAL A 165 19.45 33.13 58.21
N TYR A 166 18.37 33.70 58.72
CA TYR A 166 18.14 33.92 60.13
C TYR A 166 17.39 32.72 60.71
N SER A 167 17.95 32.03 61.71
CA SER A 167 17.29 30.91 62.40
C SER A 167 17.41 31.09 63.91
N PRO A 168 16.30 31.28 64.64
CA PRO A 168 16.31 31.34 66.09
C PRO A 168 16.91 30.09 66.73
N GLU A 169 16.66 28.92 66.14
CA GLU A 169 17.18 27.63 66.61
C GLU A 169 18.71 27.56 66.47
N LEU A 170 19.26 28.02 65.35
CA LEU A 170 20.72 28.11 65.19
C LEU A 170 21.35 29.09 66.17
N VAL A 171 20.69 30.21 66.48
CA VAL A 171 21.18 31.19 67.48
C VAL A 171 21.26 30.53 68.86
N ALA A 172 20.22 29.80 69.27
CA ALA A 172 20.21 29.05 70.53
C ALA A 172 21.32 27.98 70.57
N ALA A 173 21.46 27.20 69.48
CA ALA A 173 22.48 26.16 69.38
C ALA A 173 23.92 26.71 69.40
N GLN A 174 24.15 27.94 68.92
CA GLN A 174 25.47 28.57 69.03
C GLN A 174 25.83 28.90 70.47
N GLN A 175 24.85 29.33 71.27
CA GLN A 175 25.07 29.59 72.69
C GLN A 175 25.42 28.29 73.44
N GLU A 176 24.81 27.16 73.05
CA GLU A 176 25.20 25.82 73.51
C GLU A 176 26.64 25.50 73.12
N LEU A 177 27.03 25.76 71.86
CA LEU A 177 28.39 25.50 71.36
C LEU A 177 29.45 26.34 72.07
N ILE A 178 29.19 27.63 72.29
CA ILE A 178 30.09 28.53 73.03
C ILE A 178 30.28 28.03 74.46
N THR A 179 29.20 27.60 75.11
CA THR A 179 29.24 27.06 76.47
C THR A 179 30.00 25.74 76.53
N ALA A 180 29.71 24.82 75.62
CA ALA A 180 30.38 23.53 75.51
C ALA A 180 31.88 23.68 75.18
N TYR A 181 32.26 24.70 74.41
CA TYR A 181 33.66 25.00 74.12
C TYR A 181 34.43 25.43 75.37
N LYS A 182 33.83 26.24 76.25
CA LYS A 182 34.45 26.62 77.55
C LYS A 182 34.68 25.41 78.46
N LEU A 183 33.84 24.38 78.33
CA LEU A 183 33.92 23.12 79.08
C LEU A 183 34.68 22.02 78.31
N LYS A 184 35.34 22.33 77.19
CA LYS A 184 35.98 21.32 76.32
C LYS A 184 37.03 20.49 77.06
N GLU A 185 37.82 21.11 77.94
CA GLU A 185 38.87 20.43 78.71
C GLU A 185 38.29 19.51 79.80
N SER A 186 37.19 19.91 80.44
CA SER A 186 36.56 19.13 81.52
C SER A 186 35.53 18.11 81.01
N GLN A 187 34.88 18.37 79.86
CA GLN A 187 33.81 17.57 79.28
C GLN A 187 33.93 17.48 77.75
N PRO A 188 34.94 16.77 77.21
CA PRO A 188 35.19 16.70 75.77
C PRO A 188 34.08 16.01 74.98
N GLN A 189 33.32 15.10 75.60
CA GLN A 189 32.19 14.42 74.96
C GLN A 189 31.02 15.37 74.70
N LEU A 190 30.75 16.32 75.61
CA LEU A 190 29.71 17.33 75.44
C LEU A 190 30.02 18.22 74.24
N TYR A 191 31.26 18.69 74.13
CA TYR A 191 31.70 19.50 73.00
C TYR A 191 31.54 18.76 71.66
N LYS A 192 31.94 17.49 71.60
CA LYS A 192 31.77 16.65 70.40
C LYS A 192 30.29 16.44 70.05
N ALA A 193 29.42 16.26 71.03
CA ALA A 193 27.97 16.09 70.82
C ALA A 193 27.34 17.35 70.20
N VAL A 194 27.70 18.54 70.71
CA VAL A 194 27.20 19.80 70.14
C VAL A 194 27.78 20.04 68.73
N GLN A 195 29.05 19.73 68.49
CA GLN A 195 29.60 19.78 67.13
C GLN A 195 28.87 18.84 66.15
N ALA A 196 28.48 17.64 66.61
CA ALA A 196 27.70 16.71 65.80
C ALA A 196 26.33 17.28 65.41
N LYS A 197 25.67 18.05 66.29
CA LYS A 197 24.41 18.77 66.00
C LYS A 197 24.56 19.69 64.78
N PHE A 198 25.58 20.55 64.77
CA PHE A 198 25.85 21.43 63.62
C PHE A 198 26.22 20.67 62.35
N LYS A 199 26.99 19.58 62.48
CA LYS A 199 27.34 18.70 61.36
C LYS A 199 26.10 18.05 60.72
N ASN A 200 25.09 17.68 61.53
CA ASN A 200 23.84 17.13 61.04
C ASN A 200 23.05 18.16 60.23
N TRP A 201 23.06 19.42 60.67
CA TRP A 201 22.49 20.55 59.93
C TRP A 201 23.32 21.02 58.72
N LYS A 202 24.42 20.32 58.43
CA LYS A 202 25.40 20.69 57.39
C LYS A 202 26.00 22.09 57.57
N VAL A 203 25.92 22.64 58.77
CA VAL A 203 26.55 23.92 59.12
C VAL A 203 27.96 23.64 59.62
N HIS A 204 28.95 24.10 58.86
CA HIS A 204 30.36 23.90 59.16
C HIS A 204 31.21 24.98 58.49
N GLY A 205 32.46 25.12 58.93
CA GLY A 205 33.44 26.00 58.31
C GLY A 205 33.79 27.24 59.15
N PRO A 206 34.39 28.26 58.52
CA PRO A 206 35.02 29.39 59.22
C PRO A 206 34.06 30.18 60.11
N GLU A 207 32.79 30.29 59.71
CA GLU A 207 31.79 31.03 60.49
C GLU A 207 31.55 30.39 61.86
N LEU A 208 31.54 29.06 61.96
CA LEU A 208 31.35 28.35 63.23
C LEU A 208 32.60 28.45 64.12
N ASP A 209 33.79 28.36 63.51
CA ASP A 209 35.06 28.54 64.21
C ASP A 209 35.21 29.97 64.77
N GLU A 210 34.71 30.97 64.04
CA GLU A 210 34.67 32.36 64.49
C GLU A 210 33.74 32.55 65.67
N VAL A 211 32.54 31.94 65.66
CA VAL A 211 31.61 31.97 66.81
C VAL A 211 32.29 31.41 68.06
N VAL A 212 33.01 30.30 67.92
CA VAL A 212 33.75 29.66 69.01
C VAL A 212 34.90 30.55 69.51
N LYS A 213 35.69 31.14 68.60
CA LYS A 213 36.83 32.02 68.95
C LYS A 213 36.40 33.34 69.58
N THR A 214 35.34 33.96 69.06
CA THR A 214 34.86 35.27 69.52
C THR A 214 33.92 35.17 70.72
N GLY A 215 33.31 34.00 70.94
CA GLY A 215 32.31 33.78 71.98
C GLY A 215 31.00 34.54 71.75
N LYS A 216 30.72 34.98 70.50
CA LYS A 216 29.53 35.74 70.14
C LYS A 216 28.71 34.99 69.10
N ALA A 217 27.43 34.78 69.39
CA ALA A 217 26.49 34.20 68.43
C ALA A 217 26.16 35.23 67.32
N LYS A 218 26.02 34.74 66.08
CA LYS A 218 25.57 35.53 64.93
C LYS A 218 24.07 35.32 64.72
N ALA A 219 23.36 36.38 64.33
CA ALA A 219 21.93 36.29 64.04
C ALA A 219 21.65 35.57 62.72
N SER A 220 22.47 35.78 61.71
CA SER A 220 22.32 35.18 60.39
C SER A 220 23.57 34.44 59.92
N PHE A 221 23.33 33.34 59.23
CA PHE A 221 24.34 32.38 58.75
C PHE A 221 24.29 32.24 57.25
N THR A 222 25.45 32.08 56.64
CA THR A 222 25.55 31.71 55.23
C THR A 222 25.39 30.21 55.10
N ILE A 223 24.38 29.76 54.38
CA ILE A 223 24.26 28.36 53.98
C ILE A 223 24.98 28.13 52.66
N TYR A 224 25.61 26.96 52.55
CA TYR A 224 26.38 26.55 51.38
C TYR A 224 25.73 25.34 50.71
N SER A 225 25.85 25.24 49.40
CA SER A 225 25.27 24.11 48.66
C SER A 225 25.99 22.80 48.96
N HIS A 226 25.25 21.72 49.20
CA HIS A 226 25.82 20.36 49.27
C HIS A 226 25.69 19.59 47.95
N VAL A 227 25.04 20.18 46.95
CA VAL A 227 24.83 19.63 45.61
C VAL A 227 25.58 20.46 44.57
N SER A 228 25.68 19.93 43.35
CA SER A 228 26.28 20.64 42.23
C SER A 228 25.50 20.34 40.96
N GLY A 229 25.30 21.36 40.12
CA GLY A 229 24.57 21.23 38.87
C GLY A 229 24.01 22.57 38.40
N VAL A 230 23.17 22.52 37.38
CA VAL A 230 22.45 23.67 36.86
C VAL A 230 21.10 23.78 37.56
N VAL A 231 20.73 24.97 38.02
CA VAL A 231 19.47 25.21 38.74
C VAL A 231 18.29 25.04 37.79
N THR A 232 17.42 24.08 38.10
CA THR A 232 16.23 23.77 37.29
C THR A 232 14.94 24.31 37.91
N GLU A 233 14.93 24.52 39.23
CA GLU A 233 13.78 25.01 39.98
C GLU A 233 14.27 25.75 41.23
N ILE A 234 13.67 26.90 41.53
CA ILE A 234 13.89 27.66 42.77
C ILE A 234 12.55 27.66 43.51
N ALA A 235 12.52 27.06 44.71
CA ALA A 235 11.30 26.84 45.47
C ALA A 235 11.03 27.94 46.52
N VAL A 236 11.99 28.84 46.74
CA VAL A 236 11.96 29.85 47.79
C VAL A 236 12.43 31.21 47.28
N SER A 237 11.99 32.28 47.93
CA SER A 237 12.34 33.67 47.60
C SER A 237 12.91 34.41 48.80
N ASP A 238 13.45 35.61 48.57
CA ASP A 238 13.88 36.49 49.64
C ASP A 238 12.72 36.79 50.61
N GLY A 239 13.00 36.71 51.91
CA GLY A 239 12.01 36.87 52.97
C GLY A 239 11.20 35.61 53.30
N ALA A 240 11.28 34.56 52.48
CA ALA A 240 10.54 33.32 52.71
C ALA A 240 11.03 32.58 53.96
N HIS A 241 10.12 31.86 54.61
CA HIS A 241 10.44 30.94 55.69
C HIS A 241 10.73 29.55 55.12
N ILE A 242 11.88 28.99 55.48
CA ILE A 242 12.29 27.62 55.14
C ILE A 242 12.05 26.72 56.34
N MET A 243 11.66 25.48 56.05
CA MET A 243 11.44 24.43 57.04
C MET A 243 12.38 23.26 56.73
N ASP A 244 12.84 22.57 57.76
CA ASP A 244 13.68 21.37 57.60
C ASP A 244 13.03 20.36 56.63
N GLY A 245 13.86 19.80 55.75
CA GLY A 245 13.46 18.87 54.70
C GLY A 245 12.80 19.51 53.47
N LYS A 246 12.37 20.78 53.51
CA LYS A 246 11.79 21.45 52.34
C LYS A 246 12.88 21.88 51.35
N ALA A 247 12.58 21.77 50.05
CA ALA A 247 13.50 22.16 48.99
C ALA A 247 13.70 23.69 48.96
N ILE A 248 14.96 24.11 48.83
CA ILE A 248 15.35 25.49 48.53
C ILE A 248 15.41 25.64 47.00
N PHE A 249 16.13 24.73 46.33
CA PHE A 249 16.17 24.63 44.88
C PHE A 249 16.49 23.20 44.44
N LYS A 250 16.27 22.91 43.16
CA LYS A 250 16.68 21.69 42.49
C LYS A 250 17.76 21.99 41.47
N VAL A 251 18.77 21.11 41.40
CA VAL A 251 19.81 21.17 40.39
C VAL A 251 19.83 19.90 39.58
N SER A 252 20.19 20.00 38.30
CA SER A 252 20.43 18.83 37.46
C SER A 252 21.80 18.91 36.78
N ASN A 253 22.44 17.76 36.62
CA ASN A 253 23.64 17.66 35.80
C ASN A 253 23.25 17.49 34.33
N LEU A 254 23.37 18.58 33.57
CA LEU A 254 22.99 18.65 32.16
C LEU A 254 24.04 18.05 31.21
N ASN A 255 25.14 17.49 31.70
CA ASN A 255 26.13 16.79 30.84
C ASN A 255 25.54 15.52 30.19
N THR A 256 24.40 15.05 30.69
CA THR A 256 23.59 14.01 30.04
C THR A 256 22.15 14.47 30.03
N VAL A 257 21.46 14.28 28.92
CA VAL A 257 20.04 14.61 28.79
C VAL A 257 19.27 13.40 28.25
N TRP A 258 17.96 13.42 28.45
CA TRP A 258 17.08 12.43 27.86
C TRP A 258 16.49 12.98 26.57
N ALA A 259 16.43 12.14 25.53
CA ALA A 259 15.60 12.38 24.37
C ALA A 259 14.39 11.45 24.48
N ASP A 260 13.24 12.05 24.79
CA ASP A 260 11.98 11.37 24.95
C ASP A 260 11.19 11.50 23.65
N PHE A 261 10.91 10.36 23.02
CA PHE A 261 10.19 10.24 21.75
C PHE A 261 8.79 9.67 21.97
N ASP A 262 7.83 10.22 21.25
CA ASP A 262 6.45 9.74 21.23
C ASP A 262 6.31 8.61 20.22
N VAL A 263 5.97 7.41 20.71
CA VAL A 263 5.71 6.22 19.89
C VAL A 263 4.21 5.91 19.91
N TYR A 264 3.58 5.82 18.74
CA TYR A 264 2.16 5.47 18.66
C TYR A 264 1.90 4.00 19.03
N GLU A 265 0.71 3.73 19.56
CA GLU A 265 0.28 2.42 20.06
C GLU A 265 0.50 1.28 19.03
N ASN A 266 0.22 1.53 17.75
CA ASN A 266 0.37 0.55 16.67
C ASN A 266 1.83 0.26 16.25
N GLN A 267 2.80 1.05 16.72
CA GLN A 267 4.22 0.93 16.37
C GLN A 267 5.07 0.35 17.50
N ILE A 268 4.53 0.17 18.71
CA ILE A 268 5.29 -0.27 19.89
C ILE A 268 6.08 -1.57 19.65
N SER A 269 5.49 -2.53 18.92
CA SER A 269 6.11 -3.84 18.64
C SER A 269 7.38 -3.76 17.79
N GLN A 270 7.61 -2.63 17.12
CA GLN A 270 8.75 -2.42 16.23
C GLN A 270 10.03 -2.02 17.00
N PHE A 271 9.90 -1.57 18.26
CA PHE A 271 11.01 -1.01 19.01
C PHE A 271 11.45 -1.91 20.17
N LYS A 272 12.76 -2.00 20.39
CA LYS A 272 13.33 -2.76 21.51
C LYS A 272 14.31 -1.94 22.32
N LYS A 273 14.39 -2.22 23.62
CA LYS A 273 15.44 -1.65 24.47
C LYS A 273 16.81 -2.07 23.95
N GLY A 274 17.74 -1.10 23.87
CA GLY A 274 19.11 -1.29 23.39
C GLY A 274 19.29 -1.02 21.89
N GLU A 275 18.21 -0.84 21.15
CA GLU A 275 18.23 -0.50 19.72
C GLU A 275 18.91 0.85 19.47
N GLN A 276 19.55 1.00 18.30
CA GLN A 276 20.20 2.25 17.91
C GLN A 276 19.18 3.22 17.33
N ILE A 277 19.28 4.47 17.76
CA ILE A 277 18.47 5.57 17.26
C ILE A 277 19.38 6.73 16.83
N GLN A 278 19.13 7.23 15.62
CA GLN A 278 19.78 8.42 15.10
C GLN A 278 18.93 9.63 15.48
N VAL A 279 19.47 10.51 16.32
CA VAL A 279 18.78 11.71 16.79
C VAL A 279 19.26 12.92 16.01
N THR A 280 18.32 13.72 15.51
CA THR A 280 18.58 15.02 14.90
C THR A 280 17.75 16.08 15.61
N THR A 281 18.22 17.32 15.56
CA THR A 281 17.53 18.46 16.21
C THR A 281 17.30 19.55 15.19
N ASN A 282 16.26 20.36 15.39
CA ASN A 282 16.00 21.50 14.51
C ASN A 282 17.10 22.58 14.63
N ALA A 283 17.78 22.66 15.78
CA ALA A 283 18.87 23.60 16.00
C ALA A 283 20.15 23.21 15.22
N TYR A 284 20.32 21.90 14.94
CA TYR A 284 21.49 21.35 14.26
C TYR A 284 21.07 20.30 13.22
N PRO A 285 20.42 20.70 12.11
CA PRO A 285 19.83 19.75 11.15
C PRO A 285 20.87 18.88 10.44
N ASN A 286 22.11 19.37 10.29
CA ASN A 286 23.20 18.65 9.61
C ASN A 286 24.04 17.79 10.56
N LYS A 287 23.65 17.66 11.83
CA LYS A 287 24.35 16.82 12.81
C LYS A 287 23.45 15.68 13.26
N VAL A 288 23.96 14.46 13.10
CA VAL A 288 23.32 13.24 13.57
C VAL A 288 24.00 12.78 14.85
N PHE A 289 23.20 12.48 15.86
CA PHE A 289 23.66 12.02 17.17
C PHE A 289 23.18 10.60 17.39
N ASN A 290 24.11 9.66 17.45
CA ASN A 290 23.79 8.26 17.68
C ASN A 290 23.57 8.01 19.17
N ALA A 291 22.44 7.39 19.50
CA ALA A 291 22.08 7.01 20.85
C ALA A 291 21.49 5.60 20.89
N LYS A 292 21.30 5.09 22.10
CA LYS A 292 20.62 3.81 22.32
C LYS A 292 19.34 4.03 23.10
N VAL A 293 18.32 3.26 22.74
CA VAL A 293 17.06 3.22 23.50
C VAL A 293 17.35 2.63 24.88
N SER A 294 17.24 3.46 25.91
CA SER A 294 17.51 3.08 27.29
C SER A 294 16.27 2.51 28.00
N TYR A 295 15.09 2.99 27.63
CA TYR A 295 13.85 2.71 28.33
C TYR A 295 12.66 2.96 27.39
N ILE A 296 11.63 2.13 27.51
CA ILE A 296 10.33 2.31 26.85
C ILE A 296 9.32 2.27 28.00
N ASP A 297 8.51 3.32 28.12
CA ASP A 297 7.56 3.46 29.22
C ASP A 297 6.51 2.34 29.17
N PRO A 298 6.30 1.56 30.25
CA PRO A 298 5.24 0.57 30.28
C PRO A 298 3.84 1.19 30.33
N ILE A 299 3.73 2.49 30.62
CA ILE A 299 2.44 3.19 30.74
C ILE A 299 2.19 4.03 29.47
N LEU A 300 1.05 3.76 28.83
CA LEU A 300 0.56 4.56 27.70
C LEU A 300 0.01 5.91 28.20
N ASN A 301 0.40 7.01 27.56
CA ASN A 301 -0.23 8.30 27.78
C ASN A 301 -1.61 8.33 27.10
N ALA A 302 -2.68 8.33 27.91
CA ALA A 302 -4.05 8.29 27.42
C ALA A 302 -4.48 9.54 26.61
N GLN A 303 -3.85 10.70 26.82
CA GLN A 303 -4.19 11.95 26.12
C GLN A 303 -3.62 11.95 24.70
N THR A 304 -2.37 11.50 24.53
CA THR A 304 -1.65 11.52 23.24
C THR A 304 -1.70 10.17 22.52
N ARG A 305 -2.16 9.10 23.18
CA ARG A 305 -2.12 7.71 22.69
C ARG A 305 -0.70 7.28 22.29
N THR A 306 0.30 7.78 23.02
CA THR A 306 1.72 7.50 22.78
C THR A 306 2.37 6.85 24.01
N VAL A 307 3.37 6.03 23.74
CA VAL A 307 4.33 5.52 24.72
C VAL A 307 5.63 6.32 24.58
N THR A 308 6.23 6.67 25.71
CA THR A 308 7.52 7.39 25.71
C THR A 308 8.66 6.40 25.48
N LEU A 309 9.39 6.57 24.39
CA LEU A 309 10.66 5.89 24.12
C LEU A 309 11.81 6.84 24.48
N ARG A 310 12.63 6.45 25.45
CA ARG A 310 13.71 7.28 26.00
C ARG A 310 15.09 6.82 25.56
N ALA A 311 15.85 7.73 24.98
CA ALA A 311 17.27 7.57 24.71
C ALA A 311 18.11 8.52 25.57
N VAL A 312 19.30 8.08 26.00
CA VAL A 312 20.23 8.94 26.74
C VAL A 312 21.24 9.55 25.77
N LEU A 313 21.37 10.88 25.81
CA LEU A 313 22.32 11.63 25.01
C LEU A 313 23.44 12.19 25.88
N ASP A 314 24.67 12.10 25.36
CA ASP A 314 25.81 12.83 25.91
C ASP A 314 25.72 14.31 25.51
N ASN A 315 25.86 15.19 26.50
CA ASN A 315 25.68 16.63 26.36
C ASN A 315 26.81 17.41 27.05
N LYS A 316 28.04 16.89 27.03
CA LYS A 316 29.24 17.60 27.55
C LYS A 316 29.47 18.97 26.91
N ASP A 317 29.13 19.11 25.64
CA ASP A 317 29.27 20.37 24.89
C ASP A 317 28.09 21.34 25.11
N GLU A 318 27.12 20.97 25.96
CA GLU A 318 25.95 21.79 26.32
C GLU A 318 25.10 22.22 25.09
N ILE A 319 25.14 21.42 24.01
CA ILE A 319 24.43 21.68 22.76
C ILE A 319 22.93 21.38 22.86
N PHE A 320 22.54 20.40 23.68
CA PHE A 320 21.16 20.02 23.92
C PHE A 320 20.63 20.80 25.12
N LYS A 321 19.63 21.64 24.89
CA LYS A 321 18.91 22.34 25.95
C LYS A 321 17.59 21.62 26.22
N PRO A 322 17.25 21.32 27.49
CA PRO A 322 15.93 20.82 27.82
C PRO A 322 14.81 21.69 27.24
N GLY A 323 13.78 21.05 26.70
CA GLY A 323 12.68 21.67 25.96
C GLY A 323 12.89 21.76 24.45
N MET A 324 14.08 21.46 23.90
CA MET A 324 14.29 21.40 22.45
C MET A 324 13.53 20.25 21.80
N PHE A 325 12.92 20.50 20.64
CA PHE A 325 12.35 19.43 19.80
C PHE A 325 13.43 18.61 19.10
N VAL A 326 13.20 17.30 19.02
CA VAL A 326 14.10 16.34 18.38
C VAL A 326 13.35 15.36 17.51
N LYS A 327 14.04 14.83 16.51
CA LYS A 327 13.57 13.75 15.66
C LYS A 327 14.48 12.54 15.84
N GLY A 328 13.88 11.38 16.01
CA GLY A 328 14.59 10.11 16.11
C GLY A 328 14.30 9.28 14.86
N LYS A 329 15.32 8.70 14.25
CA LYS A 329 15.18 7.75 13.15
C LYS A 329 15.72 6.39 13.62
N ILE A 330 14.87 5.37 13.58
CA ILE A 330 15.20 3.98 13.93
C ILE A 330 14.96 3.10 12.68
N GLY A 331 15.81 2.09 12.47
CA GLY A 331 15.67 1.13 11.36
C GLY A 331 16.54 1.39 10.13
N ALA A 332 17.43 2.40 10.16
CA ALA A 332 18.26 2.75 9.01
C ALA A 332 19.41 1.77 8.69
N ASP A 333 19.79 0.87 9.61
CA ASP A 333 21.00 0.04 9.47
C ASP A 333 20.86 -1.44 9.88
N THR A 334 19.66 -1.93 10.22
CA THR A 334 19.52 -3.30 10.77
C THR A 334 18.26 -4.02 10.30
N MET A 335 18.07 -4.06 8.99
CA MET A 335 17.57 -5.30 8.39
C MET A 335 18.72 -5.83 7.56
N ASP A 336 19.45 -6.82 8.10
CA ASP A 336 20.01 -7.86 7.25
C ASP A 336 18.82 -8.46 6.50
N VAL A 337 18.48 -7.85 5.37
CA VAL A 337 17.49 -8.36 4.46
C VAL A 337 18.11 -9.63 3.91
N GLU A 338 17.80 -10.76 4.54
CA GLU A 338 17.90 -12.07 3.92
C GLU A 338 17.08 -12.01 2.63
N SER A 339 17.73 -11.56 1.55
CA SER A 339 17.34 -11.75 0.17
C SER A 339 15.93 -11.33 -0.28
N GLU A 340 15.19 -10.49 0.46
CA GLU A 340 13.92 -9.99 -0.06
C GLU A 340 14.13 -9.07 -1.27
N THR A 341 13.47 -9.40 -2.37
CA THR A 341 13.55 -8.67 -3.62
C THR A 341 12.60 -7.47 -3.57
N THR A 342 13.13 -6.25 -3.56
CA THR A 342 12.33 -5.01 -3.52
C THR A 342 12.25 -4.38 -4.92
N ILE A 343 11.08 -3.85 -5.27
CA ILE A 343 10.84 -3.11 -6.52
C ILE A 343 10.11 -1.78 -6.26
N PRO A 344 10.20 -0.78 -7.17
CA PRO A 344 9.42 0.45 -7.05
C PRO A 344 7.91 0.17 -7.07
N ALA A 345 7.15 0.89 -6.25
CA ALA A 345 5.70 0.74 -6.17
C ALA A 345 5.01 1.08 -7.51
N SER A 346 5.61 1.94 -8.35
CA SER A 346 5.09 2.30 -9.67
C SER A 346 5.12 1.16 -10.68
N ALA A 347 5.95 0.14 -10.45
CA ALA A 347 6.04 -1.04 -11.32
C ALA A 347 4.87 -2.02 -11.13
N VAL A 348 4.16 -1.90 -10.00
CA VAL A 348 3.11 -2.85 -9.61
C VAL A 348 1.74 -2.32 -10.01
N LEU A 349 1.03 -3.09 -10.82
CA LEU A 349 -0.35 -2.86 -11.19
C LEU A 349 -1.30 -3.66 -10.29
N TRP A 350 -2.33 -3.01 -9.74
CA TRP A 350 -3.28 -3.63 -8.82
C TRP A 350 -4.67 -3.79 -9.44
N THR A 351 -5.19 -5.02 -9.40
CA THR A 351 -6.57 -5.33 -9.83
C THR A 351 -7.49 -5.59 -8.61
N GLY A 352 -7.11 -5.09 -7.44
CA GLY A 352 -7.79 -5.33 -6.15
C GLY A 352 -7.45 -6.68 -5.51
N LYS A 353 -7.70 -7.80 -6.23
CA LYS A 353 -7.40 -9.16 -5.73
C LYS A 353 -6.01 -9.69 -6.12
N ARG A 354 -5.33 -9.03 -7.06
CA ARG A 354 -4.07 -9.47 -7.63
C ARG A 354 -3.13 -8.28 -7.81
N SER A 355 -1.84 -8.59 -7.81
CA SER A 355 -0.77 -7.67 -8.14
C SER A 355 0.01 -8.22 -9.32
N LEU A 356 0.30 -7.35 -10.29
CA LEU A 356 0.85 -7.72 -11.59
C LEU A 356 2.03 -6.81 -11.91
N VAL A 357 3.01 -7.33 -12.64
CA VAL A 357 4.16 -6.57 -13.16
C VAL A 357 4.40 -6.98 -14.60
N TYR A 358 5.00 -6.08 -15.39
CA TYR A 358 5.46 -6.40 -16.74
C TYR A 358 6.97 -6.61 -16.73
N VAL A 359 7.39 -7.83 -17.09
CA VAL A 359 8.80 -8.21 -17.21
C VAL A 359 9.22 -8.03 -18.67
N LYS A 360 10.36 -7.40 -18.90
CA LYS A 360 11.01 -7.33 -20.20
C LYS A 360 11.80 -8.61 -20.44
N SER A 361 11.25 -9.51 -21.24
CA SER A 361 11.78 -10.88 -21.43
C SER A 361 13.06 -10.93 -22.28
N ASP A 362 13.33 -9.90 -23.07
CA ASP A 362 14.54 -9.77 -23.91
C ASP A 362 15.28 -8.47 -23.57
N LEU A 363 16.62 -8.51 -23.51
CA LEU A 363 17.42 -7.35 -23.15
C LEU A 363 17.49 -6.32 -24.29
N ASP A 364 17.58 -6.80 -25.53
CA ASP A 364 17.83 -6.00 -26.73
C ASP A 364 16.53 -5.64 -27.43
N LYS A 365 15.49 -6.48 -27.33
CA LYS A 365 14.18 -6.22 -27.94
C LYS A 365 13.14 -5.79 -26.90
N PRO A 366 12.23 -4.85 -27.24
CA PRO A 366 11.12 -4.42 -26.40
C PRO A 366 9.99 -5.48 -26.32
N ILE A 367 10.32 -6.67 -25.82
CA ILE A 367 9.39 -7.78 -25.61
C ILE A 367 8.99 -7.82 -24.13
N PHE A 368 7.69 -7.84 -23.88
CA PHE A 368 7.12 -7.79 -22.53
C PHE A 368 6.20 -8.98 -22.25
N GLU A 369 6.15 -9.37 -20.99
CA GLU A 369 5.33 -10.45 -20.47
C GLU A 369 4.67 -10.01 -19.15
N MET A 370 3.38 -10.26 -19.01
CA MET A 370 2.66 -10.02 -17.76
C MET A 370 2.92 -11.15 -16.77
N ARG A 371 3.32 -10.80 -15.54
CA ARG A 371 3.53 -11.77 -14.46
C ARG A 371 2.76 -11.38 -13.20
N GLU A 372 2.07 -12.35 -12.60
CA GLU A 372 1.44 -12.16 -11.29
C GLU A 372 2.50 -12.27 -10.19
N VAL A 373 2.45 -11.36 -9.23
CA VAL A 373 3.39 -11.30 -8.10
C VAL A 373 2.64 -11.27 -6.78
N THR A 374 3.25 -11.87 -5.76
CA THR A 374 2.79 -11.72 -4.38
C THR A 374 3.60 -10.61 -3.73
N ILE A 375 2.94 -9.51 -3.38
CA ILE A 375 3.55 -8.38 -2.69
C ILE A 375 3.53 -8.57 -1.17
N GLY A 376 4.56 -8.09 -0.50
CA GLY A 376 4.68 -8.00 0.95
C GLY A 376 4.50 -6.57 1.44
N ASN A 377 5.32 -6.18 2.42
CA ASN A 377 5.24 -4.86 3.03
C ASN A 377 5.59 -3.75 2.02
N ARG A 378 4.84 -2.65 2.09
CA ARG A 378 5.13 -1.42 1.35
C ARG A 378 5.90 -0.46 2.25
N ASN A 379 7.10 -0.08 1.81
CA ASN A 379 7.99 0.84 2.50
C ASN A 379 8.18 2.09 1.63
N GLY A 380 7.35 3.11 1.87
CA GLY A 380 7.37 4.37 1.11
C GLY A 380 7.06 4.17 -0.37
N GLU A 381 8.05 4.46 -1.22
CA GLU A 381 8.00 4.32 -2.68
C GLU A 381 8.37 2.92 -3.19
N SER A 382 8.71 2.00 -2.28
CA SER A 382 9.15 0.64 -2.62
C SER A 382 8.21 -0.43 -2.05
N VAL A 383 8.11 -1.56 -2.73
CA VAL A 383 7.29 -2.71 -2.33
C VAL A 383 8.15 -3.96 -2.33
N THR A 384 8.06 -4.74 -1.24
CA THR A 384 8.71 -6.05 -1.13
C THR A 384 7.96 -7.09 -1.97
N ILE A 385 8.67 -7.94 -2.71
CA ILE A 385 8.10 -9.06 -3.46
C ILE A 385 8.41 -10.37 -2.73
N ILE A 386 7.35 -11.08 -2.36
CA ILE A 386 7.41 -12.38 -1.69
C ILE A 386 7.65 -13.49 -2.72
N SER A 387 6.98 -13.42 -3.88
CA SER A 387 7.13 -14.40 -4.95
C SER A 387 6.68 -13.85 -6.30
N GLY A 388 7.16 -14.47 -7.38
CA GLY A 388 6.78 -14.16 -8.77
C GLY A 388 7.78 -13.29 -9.53
N LEU A 389 8.92 -12.91 -8.94
CA LEU A 389 10.03 -12.25 -9.65
C LEU A 389 11.36 -12.78 -9.15
N ASP A 390 12.29 -12.95 -10.09
CA ASP A 390 13.67 -13.33 -9.81
C ASP A 390 14.61 -12.12 -9.84
N LYS A 391 15.72 -12.21 -9.11
CA LYS A 391 16.75 -11.17 -9.11
C LYS A 391 17.43 -11.08 -10.48
N GLY A 392 17.63 -9.86 -10.97
CA GLY A 392 18.25 -9.61 -12.27
C GLY A 392 17.26 -9.47 -13.44
N GLU A 393 15.97 -9.73 -13.23
CA GLU A 393 14.94 -9.51 -14.26
C GLU A 393 14.71 -8.01 -14.48
N LYS A 394 14.38 -7.59 -15.71
CA LYS A 394 14.01 -6.20 -16.00
C LYS A 394 12.50 -6.04 -15.93
N ILE A 395 12.02 -5.08 -15.14
CA ILE A 395 10.59 -4.78 -15.02
C ILE A 395 10.30 -3.34 -15.45
N VAL A 396 9.09 -3.10 -15.93
CA VAL A 396 8.62 -1.76 -16.30
C VAL A 396 8.28 -0.96 -15.05
N THR A 397 8.87 0.22 -14.87
CA THR A 397 8.64 1.13 -13.73
C THR A 397 7.85 2.37 -14.10
N ASN A 398 7.94 2.79 -15.37
CA ASN A 398 7.19 3.90 -15.94
C ASN A 398 6.45 3.46 -17.20
N GLY A 399 5.24 3.96 -17.43
CA GLY A 399 4.40 3.55 -18.57
C GLY A 399 3.77 2.15 -18.44
N THR A 400 3.68 1.59 -17.22
CA THR A 400 3.11 0.26 -16.96
C THR A 400 1.69 0.08 -17.49
N PHE A 401 0.83 1.09 -17.35
CA PHE A 401 -0.53 1.08 -17.91
C PHE A 401 -0.54 1.09 -19.45
N THR A 402 0.41 1.78 -20.09
CA THR A 402 0.51 1.81 -21.55
C THR A 402 0.91 0.44 -22.09
N VAL A 403 1.86 -0.21 -21.41
CA VAL A 403 2.26 -1.59 -21.69
C VAL A 403 1.07 -2.55 -21.51
N ASP A 404 0.28 -2.38 -20.45
CA ASP A 404 -0.94 -3.17 -20.21
C ASP A 404 -2.02 -2.95 -21.29
N ALA A 405 -2.26 -1.71 -21.68
CA ALA A 405 -3.21 -1.36 -22.73
C ALA A 405 -2.79 -1.97 -24.08
N ALA A 406 -1.50 -1.94 -24.41
CA ALA A 406 -0.98 -2.58 -25.61
C ALA A 406 -1.15 -4.11 -25.56
N ALA A 407 -0.86 -4.74 -24.41
CA ALA A 407 -1.11 -6.16 -24.20
C ALA A 407 -2.58 -6.51 -24.45
N GLN A 408 -3.49 -5.70 -23.91
CA GLN A 408 -4.93 -5.88 -24.05
C GLN A 408 -5.41 -5.70 -25.50
N LEU A 409 -4.91 -4.69 -26.21
CA LEU A 409 -5.24 -4.45 -27.63
C LEU A 409 -4.75 -5.59 -28.53
N GLN A 410 -3.62 -6.22 -28.19
CA GLN A 410 -3.08 -7.39 -28.88
C GLN A 410 -3.69 -8.72 -28.39
N GLY A 411 -4.73 -8.67 -27.53
CA GLY A 411 -5.41 -9.86 -27.02
C GLY A 411 -4.55 -10.75 -26.11
N LYS A 412 -3.47 -10.22 -25.54
CA LYS A 412 -2.62 -10.91 -24.58
C LYS A 412 -3.19 -10.80 -23.16
N LYS A 413 -2.54 -11.48 -22.21
CA LYS A 413 -2.90 -11.35 -20.79
C LYS A 413 -2.64 -9.91 -20.33
N SER A 414 -3.61 -9.34 -19.62
CA SER A 414 -3.56 -7.98 -19.07
C SER A 414 -4.23 -7.92 -17.69
N MET A 415 -4.30 -6.73 -17.10
CA MET A 415 -5.08 -6.49 -15.88
C MET A 415 -6.53 -6.97 -16.00
N MET A 416 -7.14 -6.72 -17.16
CA MET A 416 -8.55 -7.04 -17.43
C MET A 416 -8.73 -8.44 -18.05
N ASN A 417 -7.74 -8.94 -18.79
CA ASN A 417 -7.83 -10.22 -19.49
C ASN A 417 -6.91 -11.28 -18.88
N ARG A 418 -7.48 -12.36 -18.32
CA ARG A 418 -6.72 -13.45 -17.69
C ARG A 418 -6.18 -14.48 -18.68
N LYS A 419 -6.74 -14.54 -19.89
CA LYS A 419 -6.44 -15.57 -20.88
C LYS A 419 -5.96 -14.89 -22.17
N SER A 420 -4.86 -15.37 -22.73
CA SER A 420 -4.42 -15.01 -24.08
C SER A 420 -5.54 -15.41 -25.06
N ASN A 421 -5.94 -14.53 -25.97
CA ASN A 421 -7.02 -14.73 -26.95
C ASN A 421 -6.79 -15.91 -27.93
N LYS A 422 -5.75 -16.72 -27.74
CA LYS A 422 -5.62 -18.06 -28.36
C LYS A 422 -6.39 -19.17 -27.63
N GLU A 423 -6.98 -18.88 -26.47
CA GLU A 423 -8.11 -19.68 -25.95
C GLU A 423 -9.42 -18.99 -26.34
N GLU A 424 -9.76 -19.01 -27.63
CA GLU A 424 -11.18 -19.08 -28.00
C GLU A 424 -11.81 -20.20 -27.20
N VAL A 425 -12.84 -19.84 -26.43
CA VAL A 425 -13.91 -20.68 -25.89
C VAL A 425 -13.57 -22.18 -25.90
N ARG A 426 -12.69 -22.61 -24.99
CA ARG A 426 -12.82 -23.97 -24.48
C ARG A 426 -14.03 -23.96 -23.56
N THR A 427 -15.20 -24.21 -24.15
CA THR A 427 -16.20 -25.03 -23.50
C THR A 427 -15.44 -26.10 -22.72
N ASN A 428 -15.71 -26.27 -21.43
CA ASN A 428 -15.60 -27.60 -20.88
C ASN A 428 -16.66 -28.41 -21.64
N GLU A 429 -16.35 -28.80 -22.87
CA GLU A 429 -17.03 -29.88 -23.57
C GLU A 429 -16.66 -31.11 -22.76
N ILE A 430 -17.45 -31.34 -21.71
CA ILE A 430 -17.74 -32.70 -21.32
C ILE A 430 -18.43 -33.25 -22.57
N GLU A 431 -17.67 -33.95 -23.41
CA GLU A 431 -18.20 -34.66 -24.57
C GLU A 431 -18.98 -35.86 -24.02
N ILE A 432 -20.22 -35.61 -23.57
CA ILE A 432 -21.09 -36.65 -23.03
C ILE A 432 -21.58 -37.47 -24.21
N LYS A 433 -20.90 -38.59 -24.48
CA LYS A 433 -21.34 -39.59 -25.47
C LYS A 433 -22.47 -40.42 -24.86
N VAL A 434 -23.65 -40.32 -25.47
CA VAL A 434 -24.85 -41.07 -25.08
C VAL A 434 -25.22 -42.11 -26.14
N SER A 435 -25.88 -43.18 -25.73
CA SER A 435 -26.35 -44.27 -26.58
C SER A 435 -27.53 -43.85 -27.47
N GLU A 436 -27.70 -44.49 -28.64
CA GLU A 436 -28.82 -44.21 -29.55
C GLU A 436 -30.20 -44.39 -28.88
N ALA A 437 -30.32 -45.37 -27.97
CA ALA A 437 -31.53 -45.58 -27.19
C ALA A 437 -31.84 -44.40 -26.25
N PHE A 438 -30.80 -43.81 -25.65
CA PHE A 438 -30.91 -42.62 -24.81
C PHE A 438 -31.26 -41.38 -25.64
N GLN A 439 -30.63 -41.20 -26.80
CA GLN A 439 -30.90 -40.10 -27.74
C GLN A 439 -32.38 -40.04 -28.16
N ASN A 440 -32.94 -41.20 -28.54
CA ASN A 440 -34.35 -41.29 -28.93
C ASN A 440 -35.31 -40.99 -27.77
N GLY A 441 -34.97 -41.41 -26.54
CA GLY A 441 -35.76 -41.10 -25.36
C GLY A 441 -35.69 -39.64 -24.93
N PHE A 442 -34.54 -39.00 -25.08
CA PHE A 442 -34.29 -37.60 -24.67
C PHE A 442 -35.20 -36.60 -25.40
N GLN A 443 -35.64 -36.92 -26.61
CA GLN A 443 -36.61 -36.11 -27.37
C GLN A 443 -37.89 -35.82 -26.56
N ASN A 444 -38.36 -36.78 -25.74
CA ASN A 444 -39.55 -36.62 -24.90
C ASN A 444 -39.32 -35.71 -23.69
N VAL A 445 -38.06 -35.46 -23.31
CA VAL A 445 -37.66 -34.58 -22.21
C VAL A 445 -37.66 -33.11 -22.62
N VAL A 446 -37.41 -32.84 -23.92
CA VAL A 446 -37.22 -31.48 -24.43
C VAL A 446 -38.43 -30.59 -24.15
N GLN A 447 -39.66 -31.07 -24.40
CA GLN A 447 -40.84 -30.23 -24.22
C GLN A 447 -41.11 -29.88 -22.75
N PRO A 448 -41.13 -30.84 -21.79
CA PRO A 448 -41.24 -30.50 -20.37
C PRO A 448 -40.14 -29.56 -19.86
N TYR A 449 -38.91 -29.68 -20.39
CA TYR A 449 -37.83 -28.75 -20.07
C TYR A 449 -38.11 -27.33 -20.57
N LEU A 450 -38.58 -27.19 -21.81
CA LEU A 450 -38.93 -25.88 -22.38
C LEU A 450 -40.08 -25.23 -21.59
N ASP A 451 -41.10 -26.01 -21.23
CA ASP A 451 -42.21 -25.55 -20.39
C ASP A 451 -41.70 -25.08 -19.00
N MET A 452 -40.72 -25.79 -18.43
CA MET A 452 -40.06 -25.39 -17.18
C MET A 452 -39.27 -24.08 -17.35
N LYS A 453 -38.50 -23.93 -18.44
CA LYS A 453 -37.79 -22.69 -18.78
C LYS A 453 -38.76 -21.52 -18.93
N ASP A 454 -39.88 -21.70 -19.61
CA ASP A 454 -40.88 -20.65 -19.78
C ASP A 454 -41.57 -20.27 -18.46
N ALA A 455 -41.81 -21.25 -17.58
CA ALA A 455 -42.29 -20.97 -16.23
C ALA A 455 -41.27 -20.16 -15.40
N PHE A 456 -39.96 -20.41 -15.57
CA PHE A 456 -38.89 -19.61 -14.96
C PHE A 456 -38.84 -18.17 -15.48
N VAL A 457 -39.09 -17.98 -16.78
CA VAL A 457 -39.21 -16.63 -17.39
C VAL A 457 -40.43 -15.89 -16.83
N ALA A 458 -41.55 -16.59 -16.63
CA ALA A 458 -42.76 -16.03 -16.02
C ALA A 458 -42.65 -15.83 -14.49
N SER A 459 -41.56 -16.30 -13.86
CA SER A 459 -41.37 -16.33 -12.40
C SER A 459 -42.51 -17.07 -11.66
N ASP A 460 -43.13 -18.08 -12.27
CA ASP A 460 -44.21 -18.88 -11.67
C ASP A 460 -43.65 -20.14 -10.99
N ALA A 461 -43.34 -20.03 -9.70
CA ALA A 461 -42.76 -21.14 -8.91
C ALA A 461 -43.62 -22.41 -8.91
N GLY A 462 -44.96 -22.27 -8.98
CA GLY A 462 -45.89 -23.40 -8.99
C GLY A 462 -45.87 -24.16 -10.31
N GLN A 463 -45.80 -23.44 -11.43
CA GLN A 463 -45.60 -24.06 -12.74
C GLN A 463 -44.20 -24.63 -12.91
N VAL A 464 -43.16 -23.97 -12.40
CA VAL A 464 -41.79 -24.50 -12.37
C VAL A 464 -41.77 -25.86 -11.68
N SER A 465 -42.36 -26.00 -10.49
CA SER A 465 -42.40 -27.30 -9.79
C SER A 465 -43.14 -28.38 -10.58
N ARG A 466 -44.24 -28.05 -11.26
CA ARG A 466 -45.01 -29.01 -12.08
C ARG A 466 -44.20 -29.47 -13.30
N SER A 467 -43.60 -28.54 -14.03
CA SER A 467 -42.79 -28.85 -15.21
C SER A 467 -41.48 -29.57 -14.85
N ALA A 468 -40.87 -29.24 -13.71
CA ALA A 468 -39.71 -29.96 -13.17
C ALA A 468 -40.07 -31.42 -12.85
N LYS A 469 -41.24 -31.67 -12.23
CA LYS A 469 -41.72 -33.03 -11.95
C LYS A 469 -42.00 -33.82 -13.23
N LEU A 470 -42.63 -33.19 -14.24
CA LEU A 470 -42.86 -33.83 -15.55
C LEU A 470 -41.53 -34.18 -16.25
N THR A 471 -40.56 -33.26 -16.18
CA THR A 471 -39.20 -33.49 -16.72
C THR A 471 -38.53 -34.66 -15.99
N GLU A 472 -38.66 -34.72 -14.66
CA GLU A 472 -38.14 -35.81 -13.83
C GLU A 472 -38.74 -37.17 -14.22
N GLU A 473 -40.06 -37.23 -14.43
CA GLU A 473 -40.76 -38.44 -14.89
C GLU A 473 -40.27 -38.91 -16.26
N GLN A 474 -39.99 -37.99 -17.20
CA GLN A 474 -39.41 -38.36 -18.49
C GLN A 474 -38.00 -38.92 -18.35
N PHE A 475 -37.16 -38.33 -17.48
CA PHE A 475 -35.82 -38.85 -17.20
C PHE A 475 -35.84 -40.25 -16.56
N LYS A 476 -36.81 -40.54 -15.69
CA LYS A 476 -36.98 -41.88 -15.09
C LYS A 476 -37.33 -42.96 -16.12
N ASN A 477 -38.00 -42.58 -17.20
CA ASN A 477 -38.43 -43.49 -18.26
C ASN A 477 -37.35 -43.69 -19.35
N LEU A 478 -36.18 -43.05 -19.24
CA LEU A 478 -35.08 -43.23 -20.19
C LEU A 478 -34.37 -44.57 -19.98
N ASN A 479 -34.11 -45.27 -21.08
CA ASN A 479 -33.22 -46.43 -21.08
C ASN A 479 -31.77 -45.93 -20.95
N THR A 480 -31.12 -46.28 -19.83
CA THR A 480 -29.76 -45.82 -19.48
C THR A 480 -28.78 -46.98 -19.39
N THR A 481 -27.58 -46.77 -19.92
CA THR A 481 -26.41 -47.61 -19.71
C THR A 481 -25.74 -47.31 -18.37
N ASP A 482 -24.82 -48.17 -17.91
CA ASP A 482 -24.12 -47.95 -16.63
C ASP A 482 -23.31 -46.66 -16.58
N SER A 483 -22.86 -46.16 -17.74
CA SER A 483 -22.13 -44.89 -17.84
C SER A 483 -23.05 -43.66 -17.78
N GLU A 484 -24.32 -43.79 -18.18
CA GLU A 484 -25.31 -42.70 -18.20
C GLU A 484 -26.06 -42.56 -16.86
N LYS A 485 -26.15 -43.64 -16.07
CA LYS A 485 -26.83 -43.66 -14.77
C LYS A 485 -26.33 -42.58 -13.81
N ALA A 486 -25.03 -42.28 -13.81
CA ALA A 486 -24.46 -41.25 -12.94
C ALA A 486 -24.98 -39.84 -13.29
N TYR A 487 -25.03 -39.51 -14.58
CA TYR A 487 -25.55 -38.23 -15.06
C TYR A 487 -27.06 -38.11 -14.80
N VAL A 488 -27.82 -39.17 -15.09
CA VAL A 488 -29.27 -39.19 -14.85
C VAL A 488 -29.60 -39.10 -13.37
N ALA A 489 -28.84 -39.76 -12.49
CA ALA A 489 -29.04 -39.65 -11.05
C ALA A 489 -28.85 -38.22 -10.53
N GLU A 490 -27.83 -37.50 -11.01
CA GLU A 490 -27.60 -36.11 -10.63
C GLU A 490 -28.68 -35.18 -11.22
N ILE A 491 -29.11 -35.39 -12.46
CA ILE A 491 -30.23 -34.66 -13.08
C ILE A 491 -31.52 -34.86 -12.26
N LEU A 492 -31.86 -36.10 -11.91
CA LEU A 492 -33.06 -36.42 -11.12
C LEU A 492 -33.01 -35.76 -9.74
N LYS A 493 -31.84 -35.74 -9.09
CA LYS A 493 -31.63 -35.05 -7.81
C LYS A 493 -31.85 -33.54 -7.94
N LEU A 494 -31.36 -32.91 -9.00
CA LEU A 494 -31.53 -31.48 -9.26
C LEU A 494 -32.98 -31.13 -9.59
N LEU A 495 -33.65 -31.93 -10.44
CA LEU A 495 -35.08 -31.77 -10.73
C LEU A 495 -35.94 -31.95 -9.47
N ASN A 496 -35.56 -32.89 -8.59
CA ASN A 496 -36.20 -33.08 -7.30
C ASN A 496 -36.06 -31.85 -6.39
N ALA A 497 -34.87 -31.25 -6.35
CA ALA A 497 -34.62 -30.02 -5.60
C ALA A 497 -35.40 -28.82 -6.17
N ILE A 498 -35.61 -28.76 -7.49
CA ILE A 498 -36.43 -27.71 -8.13
C ILE A 498 -37.91 -27.90 -7.77
N HIS A 499 -38.46 -29.12 -7.84
CA HIS A 499 -39.91 -29.30 -7.62
C HIS A 499 -40.34 -29.20 -6.16
N GLU A 500 -39.51 -29.65 -5.20
CA GLU A 500 -39.81 -29.58 -3.77
C GLU A 500 -39.72 -28.15 -3.22
N ASN A 501 -38.91 -27.30 -3.86
CA ASN A 501 -38.75 -25.92 -3.43
C ASN A 501 -39.92 -25.05 -3.93
N LYS A 502 -40.38 -24.12 -3.08
CA LYS A 502 -41.47 -23.18 -3.36
C LYS A 502 -40.99 -21.75 -3.64
N ILE A 503 -39.71 -21.49 -3.44
CA ILE A 503 -39.07 -20.18 -3.63
C ILE A 503 -38.39 -20.16 -5.01
N ILE A 504 -38.77 -19.20 -5.86
CA ILE A 504 -38.32 -19.15 -7.27
C ILE A 504 -36.81 -18.92 -7.39
N GLU A 505 -36.21 -18.17 -6.47
CA GLU A 505 -34.79 -17.89 -6.43
C GLU A 505 -33.97 -19.17 -6.17
N ASP A 506 -34.42 -19.99 -5.21
CA ASP A 506 -33.76 -21.25 -4.92
C ASP A 506 -33.93 -22.24 -6.08
N GLN A 507 -35.13 -22.31 -6.68
CA GLN A 507 -35.37 -23.09 -7.89
C GLN A 507 -34.40 -22.70 -9.03
N ARG A 508 -34.15 -21.40 -9.20
CA ARG A 508 -33.18 -20.89 -10.20
C ARG A 508 -31.76 -21.32 -9.91
N THR A 509 -31.34 -21.39 -8.64
CA THR A 509 -29.99 -21.87 -8.29
C THR A 509 -29.77 -23.33 -8.73
N HIS A 510 -30.77 -24.18 -8.52
CA HIS A 510 -30.73 -25.57 -8.99
C HIS A 510 -30.82 -25.67 -10.52
N PHE A 511 -31.60 -24.79 -11.17
CA PHE A 511 -31.72 -24.74 -12.62
C PHE A 511 -30.41 -24.34 -13.32
N VAL A 512 -29.60 -23.46 -12.71
CA VAL A 512 -28.26 -23.15 -13.21
C VAL A 512 -27.40 -24.42 -13.29
N VAL A 513 -27.33 -25.18 -12.20
CA VAL A 513 -26.51 -26.40 -12.14
C VAL A 513 -27.06 -27.50 -13.05
N LEU A 514 -28.40 -27.60 -13.16
CA LEU A 514 -29.05 -28.54 -14.08
C LEU A 514 -28.59 -28.30 -15.54
N ASN A 515 -28.52 -27.04 -15.97
CA ASN A 515 -28.14 -26.71 -17.34
C ASN A 515 -26.65 -26.91 -17.62
N GLU A 516 -25.78 -26.95 -16.61
CA GLU A 516 -24.38 -27.33 -16.79
C GLU A 516 -24.24 -28.79 -17.27
N ILE A 517 -25.24 -29.63 -17.02
CA ILE A 517 -25.29 -31.03 -17.47
C ILE A 517 -26.17 -31.18 -18.72
N LEU A 518 -27.36 -30.57 -18.72
CA LEU A 518 -28.33 -30.75 -19.81
C LEU A 518 -27.91 -30.10 -21.12
N VAL A 519 -27.32 -28.90 -21.10
CA VAL A 519 -26.96 -28.19 -22.33
C VAL A 519 -25.84 -28.92 -23.10
N PRO A 520 -24.72 -29.35 -22.46
CA PRO A 520 -23.71 -30.16 -23.14
C PRO A 520 -24.25 -31.51 -23.64
N MET A 521 -25.16 -32.14 -22.88
CA MET A 521 -25.82 -33.37 -23.31
C MET A 521 -26.66 -33.14 -24.57
N ALA A 522 -27.48 -32.08 -24.61
CA ALA A 522 -28.32 -31.76 -25.75
C ALA A 522 -27.53 -31.40 -27.02
N LYS A 523 -26.33 -30.81 -26.90
CA LYS A 523 -25.45 -30.52 -28.04
C LYS A 523 -25.03 -31.77 -28.83
N ASN A 524 -24.97 -32.92 -28.16
CA ASN A 524 -24.49 -34.18 -28.73
C ASN A 524 -25.62 -35.14 -29.13
N ILE A 525 -26.87 -34.67 -29.10
CA ILE A 525 -28.06 -35.46 -29.44
C ILE A 525 -28.73 -34.82 -30.66
N PRO A 526 -29.01 -35.57 -31.74
CA PRO A 526 -29.82 -35.04 -32.84
C PRO A 526 -31.24 -34.79 -32.35
N LEU A 527 -31.69 -33.54 -32.39
CA LEU A 527 -33.00 -33.11 -31.90
C LEU A 527 -34.00 -32.98 -33.05
N SER A 528 -35.29 -33.27 -32.80
CA SER A 528 -36.33 -33.10 -33.84
C SER A 528 -36.77 -31.65 -34.04
N LYS A 529 -36.34 -30.76 -33.14
CA LYS A 529 -36.63 -29.32 -33.12
C LYS A 529 -35.32 -28.54 -33.12
N ASN A 530 -35.28 -27.44 -33.86
CA ASN A 530 -34.16 -26.50 -33.80
C ASN A 530 -34.17 -25.80 -32.43
N LEU A 531 -33.11 -25.93 -31.66
CA LEU A 531 -32.95 -25.27 -30.36
C LEU A 531 -31.73 -24.36 -30.36
N PHE A 532 -31.89 -23.16 -29.80
CA PHE A 532 -30.80 -22.22 -29.57
C PHE A 532 -30.23 -22.41 -28.18
N VAL A 533 -28.91 -22.46 -28.07
CA VAL A 533 -28.23 -22.35 -26.78
C VAL A 533 -28.02 -20.87 -26.49
N GLN A 534 -28.66 -20.38 -25.43
CA GLN A 534 -28.57 -18.99 -25.00
C GLN A 534 -27.75 -18.90 -23.69
N LYS A 535 -27.06 -17.77 -23.49
CA LYS A 535 -26.20 -17.50 -22.33
C LYS A 535 -26.50 -16.15 -21.71
N CYS A 536 -26.58 -16.10 -20.38
CA CYS A 536 -26.57 -14.87 -19.60
C CYS A 536 -25.21 -14.75 -18.89
N PRO A 537 -24.39 -13.72 -19.16
CA PRO A 537 -23.06 -13.58 -18.55
C PRO A 537 -23.10 -13.19 -17.07
N MET A 538 -24.20 -12.56 -16.60
CA MET A 538 -24.35 -12.08 -15.22
C MET A 538 -24.89 -13.14 -14.26
N ALA A 539 -25.52 -14.19 -14.79
CA ALA A 539 -26.05 -15.31 -13.99
C ALA A 539 -24.93 -16.05 -13.22
N ASN A 540 -25.30 -16.80 -12.19
CA ASN A 540 -24.38 -17.60 -11.36
C ASN A 540 -23.23 -16.75 -10.75
N SER A 541 -23.58 -15.62 -10.11
CA SER A 541 -22.62 -14.69 -9.51
C SER A 541 -21.54 -14.21 -10.51
N ASN A 542 -21.97 -13.77 -11.71
CA ASN A 542 -21.12 -13.34 -12.82
C ASN A 542 -20.17 -14.41 -13.40
N LYS A 543 -20.45 -15.70 -13.16
CA LYS A 543 -19.76 -16.80 -13.87
C LYS A 543 -20.43 -17.14 -15.21
N GLY A 544 -21.67 -16.71 -15.38
CA GLY A 544 -22.52 -17.00 -16.53
C GLY A 544 -23.27 -18.32 -16.38
N ALA A 545 -24.42 -18.43 -17.05
CA ALA A 545 -25.22 -19.65 -17.12
C ALA A 545 -25.91 -19.77 -18.50
N PHE A 546 -26.20 -21.01 -18.91
CA PHE A 546 -26.70 -21.35 -20.24
C PHE A 546 -28.07 -22.04 -20.17
N TRP A 547 -28.91 -21.90 -21.18
CA TRP A 547 -30.18 -22.64 -21.30
C TRP A 547 -30.51 -22.94 -22.77
N LEU A 548 -31.42 -23.87 -23.00
CA LEU A 548 -31.96 -24.17 -24.33
C LEU A 548 -33.24 -23.35 -24.56
N SER A 549 -33.46 -22.86 -25.78
CA SER A 549 -34.66 -22.12 -26.19
C SER A 549 -35.09 -22.50 -27.60
N GLU A 550 -36.39 -22.58 -27.87
CA GLU A 550 -36.92 -22.78 -29.23
C GLU A 550 -36.96 -21.45 -30.02
N GLU A 551 -36.94 -20.32 -29.31
CA GLU A 551 -37.01 -18.97 -29.90
C GLU A 551 -35.62 -18.32 -29.99
N LYS A 552 -35.39 -17.54 -31.05
CA LYS A 552 -34.20 -16.67 -31.17
C LYS A 552 -34.25 -15.47 -30.24
N GLU A 553 -35.45 -15.06 -29.83
CA GLU A 553 -35.60 -13.97 -28.87
C GLU A 553 -35.05 -14.39 -27.50
N ILE A 554 -34.29 -13.49 -26.87
CA ILE A 554 -33.70 -13.76 -25.55
C ILE A 554 -34.78 -13.53 -24.50
N ARG A 555 -35.14 -14.60 -23.79
CA ARG A 555 -36.05 -14.57 -22.64
C ARG A 555 -35.38 -15.25 -21.46
N ASN A 556 -34.82 -14.46 -20.54
CA ASN A 556 -33.91 -14.91 -19.50
C ASN A 556 -34.64 -15.64 -18.35
N PRO A 557 -34.40 -16.95 -18.13
CA PRO A 557 -35.06 -17.72 -17.07
C PRO A 557 -34.48 -17.46 -15.66
N TYR A 558 -33.27 -16.90 -15.56
CA TYR A 558 -32.58 -16.67 -14.27
C TYR A 558 -32.99 -15.40 -13.57
N TYR A 559 -33.51 -14.41 -14.30
CA TYR A 559 -33.93 -13.13 -13.75
C TYR A 559 -35.39 -12.78 -14.08
N GLY A 560 -36.05 -13.55 -14.94
CA GLY A 560 -37.44 -13.33 -15.31
C GLY A 560 -37.68 -11.91 -15.84
N GLN A 561 -38.72 -11.25 -15.34
CA GLN A 561 -39.10 -9.90 -15.76
C GLN A 561 -38.07 -8.80 -15.39
N GLU A 562 -37.19 -9.03 -14.42
CA GLU A 562 -36.20 -8.01 -14.01
C GLU A 562 -35.18 -7.75 -15.12
N MET A 563 -34.83 -8.78 -15.90
CA MET A 563 -33.83 -8.70 -16.98
C MET A 563 -34.19 -9.65 -18.12
N ILE A 564 -35.41 -9.54 -18.65
CA ILE A 564 -35.96 -10.50 -19.62
C ILE A 564 -35.12 -10.62 -20.90
N SER A 565 -34.54 -9.51 -21.38
CA SER A 565 -33.74 -9.45 -22.62
C SER A 565 -32.24 -9.65 -22.40
N CYS A 566 -31.79 -9.92 -21.17
CA CYS A 566 -30.36 -10.06 -20.85
C CYS A 566 -29.84 -11.44 -21.29
N GLY A 567 -29.03 -11.48 -22.35
CA GLY A 567 -28.37 -12.69 -22.82
C GLY A 567 -27.90 -12.60 -24.27
N SER A 568 -27.32 -13.69 -24.77
CA SER A 568 -26.84 -13.83 -26.16
C SER A 568 -26.99 -15.28 -26.62
N ILE A 569 -27.21 -15.49 -27.92
CA ILE A 569 -27.19 -16.82 -28.53
C ILE A 569 -25.72 -17.22 -28.71
N ILE A 570 -25.36 -18.42 -28.27
CA ILE A 570 -23.99 -18.96 -28.37
C ILE A 570 -23.88 -20.17 -29.31
N ASP A 571 -25.00 -20.85 -29.61
CA ASP A 571 -25.01 -22.04 -30.47
C ASP A 571 -26.41 -22.29 -31.06
N ASP A 572 -26.48 -23.04 -32.16
CA ASP A 572 -27.69 -23.45 -32.88
C ASP A 572 -27.68 -24.97 -33.08
N LEU A 573 -28.54 -25.68 -32.32
CA LEU A 573 -28.67 -27.13 -32.36
C LEU A 573 -29.72 -27.50 -33.40
N LYS A 574 -29.27 -28.18 -34.46
CA LYS A 574 -30.08 -28.61 -35.61
C LYS A 574 -30.30 -30.10 -35.65
#